data_AF-A0A7S1WU39-F1
#
_entry.id   AF-A0A7S1WU39-F1
#
_cell.length_a   1.000
_cell.length_b   1.000
_cell.length_c   1.000
_cell.angle_alpha   90.00
_cell.angle_beta   90.00
_cell.angle_gamma   90.00
#
_symmetry.space_group_name_H-M   'P 1'
#
loop_
_entity.id
_entity.type
_entity.pdbx_description
1 polymer ?
#
loop_
_entity_poly.entity_id
_entity_poly.type
_entity_poly.pdbx_seq_one_letter_code
_entity_poly.pdbx_strand_id
1 'polypeptide(L)'
;AVTSPKPLAGCVCLSGWLPRCVPLPPMPQVGSGAGAASAGAGRASHRCPVLWYHGAKDECVRVEMQEAGAEALRASGFPVTLQRDEEGGHTPGAQQILAVEAWLGARLGGGAA
;
A
#
# COMPACT_ATOMS: atom_id res chain seq x y z
N ALA A 1 -9.39 0.13 -1.46
CA ALA A 1 -8.59 0.22 -0.22
C ALA A 1 -8.16 1.65 0.07
N VAL A 2 -7.46 2.31 -0.86
CA VAL A 2 -6.89 3.67 -0.70
C VAL A 2 -7.95 4.76 -0.47
N THR A 3 -9.16 4.58 -1.01
CA THR A 3 -10.31 5.48 -0.83
C THR A 3 -11.38 4.93 0.13
N SER A 4 -11.10 3.83 0.83
CA SER A 4 -12.09 3.26 1.75
C SER A 4 -12.32 4.21 2.92
N PRO A 5 -13.59 4.45 3.32
CA PRO A 5 -13.88 5.24 4.52
C PRO A 5 -13.53 4.49 5.81
N LYS A 6 -13.36 3.16 5.74
CA LYS A 6 -12.96 2.34 6.88
C LYS A 6 -11.45 2.14 6.87
N PRO A 7 -10.76 2.30 8.01
CA PRO A 7 -9.35 1.95 8.09
C PRO A 7 -9.18 0.44 7.88
N LEU A 8 -8.31 0.08 6.94
CA LEU A 8 -7.97 -1.29 6.60
C LEU A 8 -6.61 -1.66 7.20
N ALA A 9 -6.44 -2.94 7.51
CA ALA A 9 -5.17 -3.48 8.00
C ALA A 9 -4.10 -3.58 6.92
N GLY A 10 -4.38 -3.26 5.66
CA GLY A 10 -3.37 -3.33 4.61
C GLY A 10 -3.99 -3.44 3.22
N CYS A 11 -3.17 -3.21 2.22
CA CYS A 11 -3.46 -3.44 0.82
C CYS A 11 -2.27 -4.16 0.20
N VAL A 12 -2.52 -5.24 -0.52
CA VAL A 12 -1.50 -5.93 -1.32
C VAL A 12 -1.84 -5.65 -2.78
N CYS A 13 -0.87 -5.12 -3.53
CA CYS A 13 -0.94 -4.91 -4.96
C CYS A 13 0.05 -5.86 -5.65
N LEU A 14 -0.45 -6.70 -6.56
CA LEU A 14 0.32 -7.71 -7.28
C LEU A 14 0.31 -7.37 -8.76
N SER A 15 1.48 -7.06 -9.33
CA SER A 15 1.62 -6.71 -10.76
C SER A 15 0.64 -5.64 -11.26
N GLY A 16 0.19 -4.75 -10.37
CA GLY A 16 -0.83 -3.75 -10.67
C GLY A 16 -0.25 -2.36 -10.98
N TRP A 17 -1.15 -1.40 -11.19
CA TRP A 17 -0.86 0.04 -11.31
C TRP A 17 -1.84 0.83 -10.43
N LEU A 18 -1.51 2.10 -10.14
CA LEU A 18 -2.45 3.01 -9.50
C LEU A 18 -3.36 3.62 -10.58
N PRO A 19 -4.68 3.36 -10.58
CA PRO A 19 -5.58 3.96 -11.57
C PRO A 19 -5.70 5.47 -11.32
N ARG A 20 -5.28 6.29 -12.29
CA ARG A 20 -5.31 7.77 -12.19
C ARG A 20 -6.72 8.38 -12.19
N CYS A 21 -7.77 7.58 -12.41
CA CYS A 21 -9.17 8.05 -12.40
C CYS A 21 -9.74 8.28 -11.01
N VAL A 22 -9.01 7.92 -9.94
CA VAL A 22 -9.46 8.11 -8.56
C VAL A 22 -8.52 9.08 -7.86
N PRO A 23 -8.96 10.30 -7.49
CA PRO A 23 -8.11 11.25 -6.78
C PRO A 23 -7.69 10.67 -5.43
N LEU A 24 -6.39 10.74 -5.14
CA LEU A 24 -5.87 10.36 -3.84
C LEU A 24 -6.30 11.40 -2.79
N PRO A 25 -6.70 10.96 -1.59
CA PRO A 25 -7.01 11.90 -0.52
C PRO A 25 -5.75 12.69 -0.14
N PRO A 26 -5.86 14.01 0.13
CA PRO A 26 -4.71 14.82 0.51
C PRO A 26 -4.05 14.26 1.78
N MET A 27 -2.76 14.54 1.97
CA MET A 27 -2.05 14.13 3.19
C MET A 27 -2.79 14.68 4.42
N PRO A 28 -3.04 13.85 5.45
CA PRO A 28 -3.65 14.36 6.69
C PRO A 28 -2.73 15.44 7.27
N GLN A 29 -3.25 16.64 7.45
CA GLN A 29 -2.50 17.66 8.16
C GLN A 29 -2.41 17.26 9.63
N VAL A 30 -1.19 17.13 10.15
CA VAL A 30 -0.96 16.98 11.58
C VAL A 30 -1.27 18.34 12.20
N GLY A 31 -2.52 18.52 12.65
CA GLY A 31 -2.98 19.77 13.22
C GLY A 31 -2.15 20.15 14.45
N SER A 32 -1.48 21.30 14.37
CA SER A 32 -1.06 22.03 15.56
C SER A 32 -2.31 22.58 16.26
N GLY A 33 -2.69 21.97 17.38
CA GLY A 33 -3.46 22.63 18.44
C GLY A 33 -4.96 22.90 18.23
N ALA A 34 -5.71 22.46 19.24
CA ALA A 34 -6.94 23.03 19.78
C ALA A 34 -8.19 23.21 18.86
N GLY A 35 -9.19 22.36 19.09
CA GLY A 35 -10.59 22.75 19.02
C GLY A 35 -11.41 22.13 17.89
N ALA A 36 -12.01 20.97 18.16
CA ALA A 36 -13.42 20.65 17.86
C ALA A 36 -13.67 19.18 18.23
N ALA A 37 -14.28 18.96 19.40
CA ALA A 37 -14.85 17.68 19.76
C ALA A 37 -16.07 17.40 18.87
N SER A 38 -15.92 16.46 17.94
CA SER A 38 -17.02 15.78 17.26
C SER A 38 -16.54 14.38 16.87
N ALA A 39 -16.90 13.40 17.72
CA ALA A 39 -16.87 11.95 17.49
C ALA A 39 -15.60 11.38 16.79
N GLY A 40 -14.59 11.05 17.59
CA GLY A 40 -13.45 10.24 17.14
C GLY A 40 -12.07 10.73 17.57
N ALA A 41 -11.95 11.36 18.75
CA ALA A 41 -10.65 11.73 19.32
C ALA A 41 -9.81 10.47 19.58
N GLY A 42 -8.67 10.34 18.89
CA GLY A 42 -7.62 9.39 19.26
C GLY A 42 -6.95 8.59 18.14
N ARG A 43 -7.31 8.75 16.86
CA ARG A 43 -6.61 8.05 15.77
C ARG A 43 -5.88 9.06 14.92
N ALA A 44 -4.57 9.18 15.09
CA ALA A 44 -3.72 9.56 13.97
C ALA A 44 -4.23 8.75 12.76
N SER A 45 -4.64 9.42 11.69
CA SER A 45 -5.28 8.78 10.56
C SER A 45 -4.26 7.90 9.83
N HIS A 46 -4.00 6.72 10.35
CA HIS A 46 -3.02 5.80 9.80
C HIS A 46 -3.52 5.41 8.40
N ARG A 47 -2.82 5.92 7.39
CA ARG A 47 -3.04 5.54 6.01
C ARG A 47 -2.81 4.03 5.89
N CYS A 48 -3.68 3.35 5.16
CA CYS A 48 -3.61 1.91 4.95
C CYS A 48 -2.25 1.54 4.32
N PRO A 49 -1.42 0.70 4.94
CA PRO A 49 -0.14 0.37 4.33
C PRO A 49 -0.29 -0.52 3.12
N VAL A 50 0.59 -0.29 2.15
CA VAL A 50 0.58 -0.96 0.86
C VAL A 50 1.83 -1.80 0.73
N LEU A 51 1.68 -3.11 0.55
CA LEU A 51 2.69 -3.93 -0.10
C LEU A 51 2.43 -3.91 -1.60
N TRP A 52 3.46 -3.61 -2.38
CA TRP A 52 3.37 -3.69 -3.83
C TRP A 52 4.49 -4.56 -4.36
N TYR A 53 4.12 -5.75 -4.83
CA TYR A 53 5.03 -6.71 -5.43
C TYR A 53 4.89 -6.68 -6.95
N HIS A 54 6.01 -6.70 -7.67
CA HIS A 54 6.02 -6.60 -9.13
C HIS A 54 7.16 -7.40 -9.75
N GLY A 55 6.95 -8.01 -10.91
CA GLY A 55 8.02 -8.63 -11.70
C GLY A 55 8.78 -7.59 -12.51
N ALA A 56 10.11 -7.57 -12.46
CA ALA A 56 10.91 -6.58 -13.18
C ALA A 56 10.85 -6.77 -14.71
N LYS A 57 10.53 -7.99 -15.17
CA LYS A 57 10.37 -8.37 -16.58
C LYS A 57 8.89 -8.45 -17.00
N ASP A 58 8.01 -7.79 -16.26
CA ASP A 58 6.59 -7.72 -16.59
C ASP A 58 6.35 -6.84 -17.82
N GLU A 59 6.04 -7.47 -18.96
CA GLU A 59 5.77 -6.79 -20.22
C GLU A 59 4.30 -6.34 -20.36
N CYS A 60 3.40 -6.78 -19.47
CA CYS A 60 1.98 -6.41 -19.51
C CYS A 60 1.74 -5.13 -18.72
N VAL A 61 2.23 -5.09 -17.48
CA VAL A 61 2.23 -3.91 -16.63
C VAL A 61 3.68 -3.62 -16.27
N ARG A 62 4.26 -2.63 -16.94
CA ARG A 62 5.70 -2.37 -16.75
C ARG A 62 6.02 -1.90 -15.33
N VAL A 63 7.22 -2.24 -14.85
CA VAL A 63 7.68 -1.92 -13.48
C VAL A 63 7.67 -0.42 -13.17
N GLU A 64 7.82 0.47 -14.16
CA GLU A 64 7.78 1.92 -13.94
C GLU A 64 6.40 2.39 -13.44
N MET A 65 5.33 1.62 -13.71
CA MET A 65 3.99 1.91 -13.18
C MET A 65 3.90 1.67 -11.66
N GLN A 66 4.67 0.70 -11.13
CA GLN A 66 4.83 0.49 -9.70
C GLN A 66 5.50 1.70 -9.06
N GLU A 67 6.58 2.21 -9.66
CA GLU A 67 7.33 3.37 -9.16
C GLU A 67 6.47 4.63 -9.13
N ALA A 68 5.86 4.97 -10.26
CA ALA A 68 5.00 6.15 -10.37
C ALA A 68 3.80 6.08 -9.42
N GLY A 69 3.18 4.90 -9.27
CA GLY A 69 2.09 4.70 -8.33
C GLY A 69 2.53 4.82 -6.87
N ALA A 70 3.68 4.26 -6.53
CA ALA A 70 4.23 4.33 -5.18
C ALA A 70 4.64 5.75 -4.78
N GLU A 71 5.21 6.51 -5.70
CA GLU A 71 5.52 7.93 -5.50
C GLU A 71 4.24 8.73 -5.20
N ALA A 72 3.19 8.57 -6.03
CA ALA A 72 1.91 9.25 -5.83
C ALA A 72 1.26 8.90 -4.47
N LEU A 73 1.30 7.62 -4.09
CA LEU A 73 0.79 7.15 -2.80
C LEU A 73 1.57 7.73 -1.62
N ARG A 74 2.91 7.71 -1.68
CA ARG A 74 3.78 8.29 -0.64
C ARG A 74 3.58 9.80 -0.51
N ALA A 75 3.44 10.51 -1.62
CA ALA A 75 3.10 11.94 -1.64
C ALA A 75 1.75 12.23 -0.95
N SER A 76 0.84 11.26 -0.93
CA SER A 76 -0.46 11.33 -0.24
C SER A 76 -0.44 10.78 1.20
N GLY A 77 0.75 10.47 1.72
CA GLY A 77 0.99 10.01 3.08
C GLY A 77 0.77 8.50 3.30
N PHE A 78 0.59 7.70 2.23
CA PHE A 78 0.47 6.25 2.37
C PHE A 78 1.86 5.62 2.57
N PRO A 79 2.04 4.75 3.58
CA PRO A 79 3.26 3.95 3.68
C PRO A 79 3.21 2.83 2.63
N VAL A 80 4.25 2.77 1.79
CA VAL A 80 4.35 1.83 0.67
C VAL A 80 5.67 1.07 0.75
N THR A 81 5.58 -0.26 0.83
CA THR A 81 6.68 -1.21 0.70
C THR A 81 6.70 -1.75 -0.72
N LEU A 82 7.82 -1.55 -1.43
CA LEU A 82 8.04 -2.12 -2.75
C LEU A 82 8.83 -3.41 -2.63
N GLN A 83 8.43 -4.42 -3.39
CA GLN A 83 9.20 -5.64 -3.61
C GLN A 83 9.21 -5.97 -5.09
N ARG A 84 10.34 -6.53 -5.55
CA ARG A 84 10.56 -6.88 -6.94
C ARG A 84 11.11 -8.28 -7.07
N ASP A 85 10.62 -8.98 -8.08
CA ASP A 85 11.26 -10.19 -8.61
C ASP A 85 12.04 -9.79 -9.86
N GLU A 86 13.38 -9.78 -9.78
CA GLU A 86 14.24 -9.36 -10.88
C GLU A 86 14.06 -10.22 -12.15
N GLU A 87 13.60 -11.47 -11.98
CA GLU A 87 13.38 -12.41 -13.07
C GLU A 87 11.88 -12.60 -13.40
N GLY A 88 10.98 -12.05 -12.59
CA GLY A 88 9.54 -12.25 -12.70
C GLY A 88 8.88 -11.45 -13.83
N GLY A 89 7.93 -12.08 -14.53
CA GLY A 89 7.04 -11.45 -15.51
C GLY A 89 5.61 -11.19 -14.98
N HIS A 90 4.61 -11.14 -15.87
CA HIS A 90 3.20 -10.96 -15.50
C HIS A 90 2.50 -12.27 -15.08
N THR A 91 3.13 -13.01 -14.18
CA THR A 91 2.64 -14.32 -13.75
C THR A 91 2.85 -14.48 -12.25
N PRO A 92 1.88 -15.06 -11.52
CA PRO A 92 2.07 -15.36 -10.11
C PRO A 92 3.17 -16.40 -9.93
N GLY A 93 4.00 -16.22 -8.91
CA GLY A 93 5.11 -17.11 -8.57
C GLY A 93 5.21 -17.36 -7.07
N ALA A 94 5.92 -18.42 -6.67
CA ALA A 94 6.07 -18.78 -5.25
C ALA A 94 6.71 -17.65 -4.43
N GLN A 95 7.67 -16.92 -5.00
CA GLN A 95 8.32 -15.77 -4.36
C GLN A 95 7.31 -14.67 -3.99
N GLN A 96 6.34 -14.40 -4.86
CA GLN A 96 5.27 -13.44 -4.62
C GLN A 96 4.40 -13.86 -3.43
N ILE A 97 4.03 -15.14 -3.36
CA ILE A 97 3.18 -15.65 -2.27
C ILE A 97 3.92 -15.60 -0.93
N LEU A 98 5.18 -16.03 -0.88
CA LEU A 98 6.01 -16.00 0.33
C LEU A 98 6.23 -14.57 0.82
N ALA A 99 6.47 -13.63 -0.10
CA ALA A 99 6.57 -12.20 0.20
C ALA A 99 5.28 -11.64 0.85
N VAL A 100 4.13 -11.99 0.28
CA VAL A 100 2.82 -11.59 0.82
C VAL A 100 2.57 -12.21 2.19
N GLU A 101 2.84 -13.50 2.35
CA GLU A 101 2.71 -14.22 3.62
C GLU A 101 3.56 -13.57 4.72
N ALA A 102 4.85 -13.33 4.46
CA ALA A 102 5.74 -12.69 5.42
C ALA A 102 5.25 -11.30 5.82
N TRP A 103 4.80 -10.49 4.86
CA TRP A 103 4.29 -9.15 5.11
C TRP A 103 2.99 -9.16 5.92
N LEU A 104 2.06 -10.06 5.58
CA LEU A 104 0.80 -10.23 6.31
C LEU A 104 1.05 -10.77 7.72
N GLY A 105 1.95 -11.75 7.89
CA GLY A 105 2.30 -12.34 9.18
C GLY A 105 2.85 -11.31 10.15
N ALA A 106 3.77 -10.45 9.70
CA ALA A 106 4.29 -9.34 10.49
C ALA A 106 3.20 -8.33 10.90
N ARG A 107 2.13 -8.21 10.10
CA ARG A 107 1.13 -7.14 10.24
C ARG A 107 -0.14 -7.55 10.97
N LEU A 108 -0.59 -8.78 10.78
CA LEU A 108 -1.80 -9.33 11.39
C LEU A 108 -1.51 -10.05 12.71
N GLY A 109 -0.24 -10.08 13.13
CA GLY A 109 0.15 -10.70 14.40
C GLY A 109 0.21 -12.22 14.29
N GLY A 110 0.93 -12.73 13.28
CA GLY A 110 1.32 -14.14 13.22
C GLY A 110 2.18 -14.48 14.44
N GLY A 111 1.53 -14.85 15.53
CA GLY A 111 2.17 -15.63 16.57
C GLY A 111 2.75 -16.87 15.91
N ALA A 112 4.01 -17.16 16.22
CA ALA A 112 4.56 -18.47 16.03
C ALA A 112 3.53 -19.51 16.50
N ALA A 113 3.20 -20.46 15.63
CA ALA A 113 2.67 -21.76 16.01
C ALA A 113 3.77 -22.78 15.78
#